data_AF-V6JP24-F1
#
_entry.id   AF-V6JP24-F1
#
_cell.length_a   1.000
_cell.length_b   1.000
_cell.length_c   1.000
_cell.angle_alpha   90.00
_cell.angle_beta   90.00
_cell.angle_gamma   90.00
#
_symmetry.space_group_name_H-M   'P 1'
#
loop_
_entity.id
_entity.type
_entity.pdbx_description
1 polymer ?
#
loop_
_entity_poly.entity_id
_entity_poly.type
_entity_poly.pdbx_seq_one_letter_code
_entity_poly.pdbx_strand_id
1 'polypeptide(L)'
;APMPGTPALCHGDLHLGQLVRHPAPDGPWRLIDVDDLGAGIPAWDLARPAAWYACGLLPPDEWTRFLGAYQRAGGPAVPAAGDPWPALDVPARALTVQTAALALAKALAAGRPLNEVEQQLVDACARMAPISCQLALEHTD
;
A
#
# COMPACT_ATOMS: atom_id res chain seq x y z
N ALA A 1 -18.64 5.79 -4.29
CA ALA A 1 -18.52 7.17 -3.77
C ALA A 1 -17.05 7.46 -3.51
N PRO A 2 -16.59 8.73 -3.57
CA PRO A 2 -15.24 9.09 -3.12
C PRO A 2 -15.05 8.62 -1.68
N MET A 3 -13.83 8.23 -1.29
CA MET A 3 -13.60 7.84 0.10
C MET A 3 -13.90 9.02 1.03
N PRO A 4 -14.71 8.82 2.07
CA PRO A 4 -15.00 9.86 3.05
C PRO A 4 -13.76 10.17 3.89
N GLY A 5 -13.57 11.43 4.25
CA GLY A 5 -12.53 11.84 5.19
C GLY A 5 -12.20 13.33 5.06
N THR A 6 -11.58 13.88 6.11
CA THR A 6 -11.06 15.24 6.09
C THR A 6 -9.77 15.27 5.29
N PRO A 7 -9.67 16.10 4.23
CA PRO A 7 -8.44 16.22 3.48
C PRO A 7 -7.30 16.72 4.38
N ALA A 8 -6.10 16.15 4.22
CA ALA A 8 -4.87 16.68 4.76
C ALA A 8 -3.81 16.73 3.66
N LEU A 9 -2.66 17.32 3.99
CA LEU A 9 -1.50 17.28 3.11
C LEU A 9 -0.96 15.84 3.05
N CYS A 10 -0.97 15.26 1.86
CA CYS A 10 -0.49 13.90 1.57
C CYS A 10 0.70 13.97 0.64
N HIS A 11 1.65 13.05 0.79
CA HIS A 11 2.84 12.95 -0.05
C HIS A 11 2.48 12.58 -1.50
N GLY A 12 1.47 11.74 -1.69
CA GLY A 12 0.99 11.32 -3.02
C GLY A 12 1.66 10.04 -3.52
N ASP A 13 2.96 9.86 -3.29
CA ASP A 13 3.67 8.59 -3.54
C ASP A 13 4.64 8.22 -2.41
N LEU A 14 4.14 8.07 -1.17
CA LEU A 14 4.99 7.73 -0.04
C LEU A 14 5.63 6.34 -0.19
N HIS A 15 6.97 6.27 -0.14
CA HIS A 15 7.72 5.03 0.06
C HIS A 15 9.03 5.24 0.83
N LEU A 16 9.56 4.18 1.48
CA LEU A 16 10.74 4.29 2.35
C LEU A 16 12.03 4.72 1.64
N GLY A 17 12.08 4.59 0.31
CA GLY A 17 13.20 5.08 -0.51
C GLY A 17 13.34 6.61 -0.54
N GLN A 18 12.31 7.33 -0.10
CA GLN A 18 12.28 8.80 -0.01
C GLN A 18 12.70 9.32 1.36
N LEU A 19 13.13 8.45 2.28
CA LEU A 19 13.66 8.87 3.57
C LEU A 19 15.18 9.00 3.50
N VAL A 20 15.70 10.20 3.75
CA VAL A 20 17.14 10.49 3.77
C VAL A 20 17.55 11.18 5.06
N ARG A 21 18.80 11.01 5.50
CA ARG A 21 19.36 11.74 6.63
C ARG A 21 20.12 12.98 6.16
N HIS A 22 19.84 14.14 6.75
CA HIS A 22 20.54 15.38 6.40
C HIS A 22 20.86 16.26 7.62
N PRO A 23 22.13 16.66 7.85
CA PRO A 23 23.30 16.29 7.05
C PRO A 23 23.63 14.79 7.22
N ALA A 24 24.18 14.17 6.17
CA ALA A 24 24.59 12.76 6.25
C ALA A 24 25.84 12.59 7.16
N PRO A 25 26.02 11.43 7.82
CA PRO A 25 25.08 10.31 7.92
C PRO A 25 24.12 10.42 9.12
N ASP A 26 24.34 11.36 10.05
CA ASP A 26 23.73 11.33 11.39
C ASP A 26 22.60 12.35 11.61
N GLY A 27 22.31 13.17 10.61
CA GLY A 27 21.24 14.16 10.68
C GLY A 27 19.84 13.54 10.80
N PRO A 28 18.83 14.39 11.10
CA PRO A 28 17.44 13.94 11.15
C PRO A 28 16.98 13.37 9.81
N TRP A 29 15.99 12.48 9.89
CA TRP A 29 15.27 12.00 8.71
C TRP A 29 14.48 13.14 8.06
N ARG A 30 14.55 13.18 6.74
CA ARG A 30 13.80 14.07 5.85
C ARG A 30 13.08 13.21 4.82
N LEU A 31 11.86 13.60 4.52
CA LEU A 31 11.10 13.07 3.40
C LEU A 31 11.37 13.97 2.19
N ILE A 32 11.78 13.38 1.08
CA ILE A 32 12.07 14.05 -0.19
C ILE A 32 11.08 13.59 -1.26
N ASP A 33 11.23 14.07 -2.50
CA ASP A 33 10.41 13.65 -3.65
C ASP A 33 8.94 14.11 -3.53
N VAL A 34 8.77 15.40 -3.23
CA VAL A 34 7.47 16.02 -2.92
C VAL A 34 6.70 16.51 -4.15
N ASP A 35 7.01 16.00 -5.34
CA ASP A 35 6.41 16.46 -6.60
C ASP A 35 4.91 16.11 -6.69
N ASP A 36 4.48 15.06 -5.99
CA ASP A 36 3.08 14.61 -5.90
C ASP A 36 2.33 15.16 -4.67
N LEU A 37 2.94 16.08 -3.92
CA LEU A 37 2.39 16.62 -2.68
C LEU A 37 1.08 17.38 -2.94
N GLY A 38 0.02 17.01 -2.23
CA GLY A 38 -1.29 17.63 -2.43
C GLY A 38 -2.29 17.39 -1.31
N ALA A 39 -3.44 18.05 -1.40
CA ALA A 39 -4.56 17.77 -0.50
C ALA A 39 -5.22 16.44 -0.87
N GLY A 40 -5.37 15.54 0.08
CA GLY A 40 -5.92 14.21 -0.14
C GLY A 40 -6.38 13.51 1.14
N ILE A 41 -6.88 12.28 0.99
CA ILE A 41 -7.21 11.44 2.15
C ILE A 41 -5.93 10.77 2.65
N PRO A 42 -5.50 10.99 3.91
CA PRO A 42 -4.15 10.58 4.36
C PRO A 42 -3.91 9.07 4.37
N ALA A 43 -4.98 8.27 4.39
CA ALA A 43 -4.90 6.81 4.28
C ALA A 43 -4.22 6.34 2.98
N TRP A 44 -4.23 7.15 1.92
CA TRP A 44 -3.55 6.82 0.66
C TRP A 44 -2.03 6.79 0.78
N ASP A 45 -1.43 7.63 1.62
CA ASP A 45 0.02 7.57 1.88
C ASP A 45 0.42 6.26 2.58
N LEU A 46 -0.51 5.61 3.28
CA LEU A 46 -0.28 4.31 3.93
C LEU A 46 -0.65 3.12 3.05
N ALA A 47 -1.11 3.34 1.82
CA ALA A 47 -1.56 2.27 0.92
C ALA A 47 -0.47 1.23 0.68
N ARG A 48 0.79 1.67 0.47
CA ARG A 48 1.94 0.80 0.17
C ARG A 48 2.32 -0.13 1.31
N PRO A 49 2.63 0.36 2.52
CA PRO A 49 2.93 -0.55 3.62
C PRO A 49 1.71 -1.41 4.01
N ALA A 50 0.48 -0.90 3.90
CA ALA A 50 -0.73 -1.69 4.17
C ALA A 50 -0.94 -2.82 3.15
N ALA A 51 -0.75 -2.54 1.85
CA ALA A 51 -0.82 -3.54 0.79
C ALA A 51 0.24 -4.63 0.97
N TRP A 52 1.48 -4.26 1.28
CA TRP A 52 2.55 -5.23 1.53
C TRP A 52 2.24 -6.12 2.73
N TYR A 53 1.73 -5.55 3.82
CA TYR A 53 1.30 -6.34 4.97
C TYR A 53 0.15 -7.29 4.60
N ALA A 54 -0.89 -6.80 3.91
CA ALA A 54 -2.02 -7.62 3.47
C ALA A 54 -1.62 -8.76 2.52
N CYS A 55 -0.59 -8.55 1.70
CA CYS A 55 -0.07 -9.55 0.77
C CYS A 55 0.94 -10.51 1.39
N GLY A 56 1.35 -10.31 2.65
CA GLY A 56 2.39 -11.11 3.31
C GLY A 56 3.82 -10.73 2.91
N LEU A 57 4.01 -9.59 2.24
CA LEU A 57 5.31 -9.05 1.82
C LEU A 57 6.02 -8.27 2.91
N LEU A 58 5.27 -7.75 3.90
CA LEU A 58 5.80 -7.05 5.06
C LEU A 58 5.55 -7.90 6.32
N PRO A 59 6.61 -8.25 7.09
CA PRO A 59 6.44 -8.99 8.34
C PRO A 59 5.52 -8.26 9.33
N PRO A 60 4.67 -8.99 10.10
CA PRO A 60 3.75 -8.38 11.05
C PRO A 60 4.42 -7.44 12.07
N ASP A 61 5.58 -7.82 12.60
CA ASP A 61 6.29 -7.00 13.59
C ASP A 61 6.75 -5.66 13.02
N GLU A 62 7.20 -5.63 11.76
CA GLU A 62 7.60 -4.39 11.09
C GLU A 62 6.38 -3.51 10.81
N TRP A 63 5.26 -4.11 10.38
CA TRP A 63 3.99 -3.40 10.22
C TRP A 63 3.53 -2.77 11.55
N THR A 64 3.48 -3.56 12.62
CA THR A 64 3.08 -3.07 13.96
C THR A 64 4.02 -1.98 14.47
N ARG A 65 5.33 -2.13 14.26
CA ARG A 65 6.31 -1.11 14.65
C ARG A 65 6.10 0.20 13.90
N PHE A 66 5.94 0.14 12.58
CA PHE A 66 5.68 1.29 11.72
C PHE A 66 4.38 2.00 12.11
N LEU A 67 3.27 1.26 12.15
CA LEU A 67 1.94 1.82 12.43
C LEU A 67 1.88 2.42 13.84
N GLY A 68 2.46 1.74 14.82
CA GLY A 68 2.55 2.24 16.18
C GLY A 68 3.37 3.52 16.29
N ALA A 69 4.46 3.66 15.53
CA ALA A 69 5.23 4.90 15.47
C ALA A 69 4.43 6.04 14.82
N TYR A 70 3.72 5.75 13.73
CA TYR A 70 2.84 6.70 13.04
C TYR A 70 1.72 7.21 13.97
N GLN A 71 1.03 6.32 14.67
CA GLN A 71 -0.02 6.67 15.63
C GLN A 71 0.52 7.51 16.80
N ARG A 72 1.68 7.13 17.38
CA ARG A 72 2.32 7.92 18.46
C ARG A 72 2.76 9.31 18.01
N ALA A 73 3.09 9.48 16.73
CA ALA A 73 3.40 10.78 16.14
C ALA A 73 2.14 11.62 15.82
N GLY A 74 0.93 11.11 16.09
CA GLY A 74 -0.33 11.79 15.81
C GLY A 74 -0.73 11.76 14.33
N GLY A 75 -0.28 10.74 13.59
CA GLY A 75 -0.56 10.61 12.16
C GLY A 75 -2.06 10.52 11.86
N PRO A 76 -2.60 11.30 10.90
CA PRO A 76 -4.05 11.46 10.70
C PRO A 76 -4.72 10.34 9.88
N ALA A 77 -3.95 9.44 9.26
CA ALA A 77 -4.50 8.43 8.34
C ALA A 77 -5.33 7.33 9.00
N VAL A 78 -5.13 7.09 10.30
CA VAL A 78 -5.77 6.00 11.05
C VAL A 78 -6.12 6.47 12.46
N PRO A 79 -7.07 5.81 13.15
CA PRO A 79 -7.34 6.08 14.55
C PRO A 79 -6.08 5.95 15.42
N ALA A 80 -5.97 6.75 16.48
CA ALA A 80 -4.86 6.67 17.44
C ALA A 80 -4.81 5.33 18.20
N ALA A 81 -5.95 4.63 18.31
CA ALA A 81 -6.07 3.30 18.86
C ALA A 81 -7.21 2.54 18.18
N GLY A 82 -7.15 1.21 18.20
CA GLY A 82 -8.16 0.33 17.58
C GLY A 82 -7.77 -0.13 16.18
N ASP A 83 -8.76 -0.64 15.46
CA ASP A 83 -8.57 -1.24 14.14
C ASP A 83 -8.28 -0.18 13.06
N PRO A 84 -7.13 -0.23 12.36
CA PRO A 84 -6.82 0.69 11.27
C PRO A 84 -7.50 0.31 9.95
N TRP A 85 -7.96 -0.94 9.80
CA TRP A 85 -8.41 -1.48 8.52
C TRP A 85 -9.63 -0.81 7.91
N PRO A 86 -10.60 -0.28 8.67
CA PRO A 86 -11.69 0.50 8.08
C PRO A 86 -11.21 1.68 7.22
N ALA A 87 -10.04 2.26 7.54
CA ALA A 87 -9.42 3.32 6.74
C ALA A 87 -8.48 2.78 5.65
N LEU A 88 -7.84 1.63 5.88
CA LEU A 88 -6.76 1.12 5.03
C LEU A 88 -7.19 0.08 3.99
N ASP A 89 -8.34 -0.57 4.14
CA ASP A 89 -8.75 -1.67 3.25
C ASP A 89 -8.81 -1.23 1.79
N VAL A 90 -9.54 -0.13 1.50
CA VAL A 90 -9.68 0.37 0.13
C VAL A 90 -8.33 0.80 -0.47
N PRO A 91 -7.50 1.63 0.19
CA PRO A 91 -6.17 1.97 -0.31
C PRO A 91 -5.27 0.75 -0.55
N ALA A 92 -5.22 -0.18 0.41
CA ALA A 92 -4.38 -1.36 0.32
C ALA A 92 -4.78 -2.25 -0.86
N ARG A 93 -6.08 -2.50 -1.05
CA ARG A 93 -6.59 -3.30 -2.17
C ARG A 93 -6.35 -2.60 -3.51
N ALA A 94 -6.61 -1.30 -3.60
CA ALA A 94 -6.40 -0.52 -4.81
C ALA A 94 -4.94 -0.57 -5.28
N LEU A 95 -4.00 -0.35 -4.36
CA LEU A 95 -2.58 -0.41 -4.68
C LEU A 95 -2.10 -1.83 -4.98
N THR A 96 -2.66 -2.85 -4.31
CA THR A 96 -2.37 -4.26 -4.64
C THR A 96 -2.74 -4.57 -6.10
N VAL A 97 -3.96 -4.20 -6.52
CA VAL A 97 -4.42 -4.37 -7.90
C VAL A 97 -3.56 -3.61 -8.88
N GLN A 98 -3.26 -2.33 -8.59
CA GLN A 98 -2.40 -1.51 -9.45
C GLN A 98 -1.00 -2.13 -9.61
N THR A 99 -0.40 -2.59 -8.51
CA THR A 99 0.96 -3.16 -8.51
C THR A 99 0.98 -4.49 -9.26
N ALA A 100 -0.02 -5.36 -9.04
CA ALA A 100 -0.16 -6.62 -9.78
C ALA A 100 -0.32 -6.38 -11.29
N ALA A 101 -1.16 -5.42 -11.69
CA ALA A 101 -1.37 -5.09 -13.11
C ALA A 101 -0.08 -4.57 -13.77
N LEU A 102 0.65 -3.67 -13.09
CA LEU A 102 1.93 -3.17 -13.57
C LEU A 102 2.99 -4.27 -13.67
N ALA A 103 3.06 -5.17 -12.68
CA ALA A 103 3.97 -6.31 -12.69
C ALA A 103 3.69 -7.23 -13.88
N LEU A 104 2.42 -7.58 -14.10
CA LEU A 104 1.99 -8.41 -15.22
C LEU A 104 2.35 -7.78 -16.57
N ALA A 105 2.03 -6.49 -16.76
CA ALA A 105 2.36 -5.78 -17.99
C ALA A 105 3.88 -5.77 -18.27
N LYS A 106 4.71 -5.56 -17.23
CA LYS A 106 6.18 -5.59 -17.34
C LYS A 106 6.70 -6.98 -17.67
N ALA A 107 6.18 -8.03 -17.05
CA ALA A 107 6.59 -9.40 -17.31
C ALA A 107 6.23 -9.85 -18.74
N LEU A 108 5.02 -9.51 -19.19
CA LEU A 108 4.57 -9.76 -20.58
C LEU A 108 5.44 -9.04 -21.60
N ALA A 109 5.71 -7.74 -21.38
CA ALA A 109 6.57 -6.97 -22.27
C ALA A 109 8.01 -7.52 -22.34
N ALA A 110 8.49 -8.11 -21.24
CA ALA A 110 9.81 -8.73 -21.16
C ALA A 110 9.84 -10.22 -21.57
N GLY A 111 8.69 -10.82 -21.90
CA GLY A 111 8.62 -12.24 -22.28
C GLY A 111 9.10 -13.21 -21.19
N ARG A 112 8.91 -12.85 -19.92
CA ARG A 112 9.39 -13.65 -18.77
C ARG A 112 8.23 -14.05 -17.85
N PRO A 113 8.37 -15.13 -17.06
CA PRO A 113 7.43 -15.41 -15.99
C PRO A 113 7.47 -14.34 -14.90
N LEU A 114 6.41 -14.29 -14.09
CA LEU A 114 6.37 -13.53 -12.85
C LEU A 114 7.39 -14.10 -11.85
N ASN A 115 8.04 -13.23 -11.08
CA ASN A 115 8.82 -13.66 -9.92
C ASN A 115 7.91 -13.92 -8.72
N GLU A 116 8.48 -14.41 -7.62
CA GLU A 116 7.73 -14.78 -6.40
C GLU A 116 6.88 -13.63 -5.83
N VAL A 117 7.45 -12.42 -5.74
CA VAL A 117 6.74 -11.23 -5.22
C VAL A 117 5.61 -10.81 -6.16
N GLU A 118 5.88 -10.82 -7.47
CA GLU A 118 4.88 -10.48 -8.49
C GLU A 118 3.72 -11.49 -8.48
N GLN A 119 4.01 -12.78 -8.30
CA GLN A 119 3.01 -13.83 -8.16
C GLN A 119 2.18 -13.64 -6.89
N GLN A 120 2.80 -13.34 -5.74
CA GLN A 120 2.09 -13.10 -4.49
C GLN A 120 1.08 -11.94 -4.59
N LEU A 121 1.40 -10.88 -5.33
CA LEU A 121 0.48 -9.78 -5.60
C LEU A 121 -0.71 -10.21 -6.47
N VAL A 122 -0.47 -11.01 -7.52
CA VAL A 122 -1.54 -11.56 -8.36
C VAL A 122 -2.45 -12.50 -7.56
N ASP A 123 -1.87 -13.38 -6.74
CA ASP A 123 -2.62 -14.28 -5.88
C ASP A 123 -3.44 -13.51 -4.82
N ALA A 124 -2.91 -12.40 -4.31
CA ALA A 124 -3.64 -11.53 -3.40
C ALA A 124 -4.87 -10.90 -4.09
N CYS A 125 -4.74 -10.44 -5.33
CA CYS A 125 -5.89 -9.98 -6.12
C CYS A 125 -6.97 -11.06 -6.28
N ALA A 126 -6.57 -12.31 -6.53
CA ALA A 126 -7.52 -13.43 -6.66
C ALA A 126 -8.29 -13.69 -5.35
N ARG A 127 -7.64 -13.55 -4.18
CA ARG A 127 -8.31 -13.65 -2.86
C ARG A 127 -9.25 -12.49 -2.55
N MET A 128 -9.02 -11.32 -3.13
CA MET A 128 -9.87 -10.14 -2.95
C MET A 128 -11.15 -10.16 -3.80
N ALA A 129 -11.23 -11.04 -4.80
CA ALA A 129 -12.41 -11.18 -5.64
C ALA A 129 -13.57 -11.78 -4.83
N PRO A 130 -14.81 -11.28 -5.00
CA PRO A 130 -15.95 -11.88 -4.34
C PRO A 130 -16.12 -13.34 -4.82
N ILE A 131 -16.43 -14.24 -3.88
CA ILE A 131 -16.60 -15.70 -4.11
C ILE A 131 -17.52 -16.00 -5.31
N SER A 132 -18.55 -15.17 -5.55
CA SER A 132 -19.47 -15.31 -6.68
C SER A 132 -18.80 -15.20 -8.05
N CYS A 133 -17.69 -14.46 -8.17
CA CYS A 133 -16.95 -14.30 -9.43
C CYS A 133 -16.05 -15.52 -9.71
N GLN A 134 -15.56 -16.19 -8.66
CA GLN A 134 -14.71 -17.39 -8.80
C GLN A 134 -15.53 -18.60 -9.28
N LEU A 135 -16.74 -18.80 -8.75
CA LEU A 135 -17.63 -19.89 -9.17
C LEU A 135 -18.11 -19.76 -10.63
N ALA A 136 -18.21 -18.54 -11.16
CA ALA A 136 -18.62 -18.32 -12.54
C ALA A 136 -17.53 -18.69 -13.56
N LEU A 137 -16.25 -18.64 -13.17
CA LEU A 137 -15.12 -19.02 -14.03
C LEU A 137 -14.90 -20.55 -14.04
N GLU A 138 -15.19 -21.23 -12.94
CA GLU A 138 -15.09 -22.70 -12.85
C GLU A 138 -16.20 -23.45 -13.62
N HIS A 139 -17.27 -22.78 -14.03
CA HIS A 139 -18.38 -23.38 -14.80
C HIS A 139 -18.28 -23.16 -16.32
N THR A 140 -17.19 -22.55 -16.80
CA THR A 140 -16.96 -22.26 -18.22
C THR A 140 -15.89 -23.13 -18.89
N ASP A 141 -15.40 -24.17 -18.22
CA ASP A 141 -14.48 -25.18 -18.79
C ASP A 141 -15.20 -26.48 -19.20
#